data_AF-A0A8D2PXI1-F1
#
_entry.id   AF-A0A8D2PXI1-F1
#
_cell.length_a   1.000
_cell.length_b   1.000
_cell.length_c   1.000
_cell.angle_alpha   90.00
_cell.angle_beta   90.00
_cell.angle_gamma   90.00
#
_symmetry.space_group_name_H-M   'P 1'
#
loop_
_entity.id
_entity.type
_entity.pdbx_description
1 polymer ?
#
loop_
_entity_poly.entity_id
_entity_poly.type
_entity_poly.pdbx_seq_one_letter_code
_entity_poly.pdbx_strand_id
1 'polypeptide(L)'
;MLLDKNIPIPHIKLIDFGLAHKIEDGVDFKNIFGTPEFVAPEIVNYEPLGLAADMWSIGVITYILLSGASPFLGETKQETLANITAVNYDFDEEFFSNTSDLAKDFIQKLLVKDTRKRLTIQEALSHPWITPMDKQQALVRKSSVVNMENFKRQYARRRWKLSYRIVSLCNHLSRSLVKKIWTQDESSVGTFLTWEEEKNQSYCAVIFAVLTWMHSPTGQQWLGVGDQMGPWHHLSLILLYVLLL
;
A
#
# COMPACT_ATOMS: atom_id res chain seq x y z
N MET A 1 -3.08 -19.04 -10.56
CA MET A 1 -2.63 -18.39 -9.30
C MET A 1 -1.65 -17.28 -9.67
N LEU A 2 -1.83 -16.05 -9.17
CA LEU A 2 -0.98 -14.90 -9.55
C LEU A 2 0.44 -14.97 -8.98
N LEU A 3 0.64 -15.73 -7.91
CA LEU A 3 1.94 -16.00 -7.30
C LEU A 3 2.14 -17.51 -7.27
N ASP A 4 3.15 -18.01 -7.97
CA ASP A 4 3.60 -19.40 -7.80
C ASP A 4 4.70 -19.42 -6.73
N LYS A 5 4.41 -20.04 -5.60
CA LYS A 5 5.31 -20.11 -4.44
C LYS A 5 6.45 -21.11 -4.65
N ASN A 6 6.40 -21.92 -5.70
CA ASN A 6 7.37 -22.98 -5.97
C ASN A 6 8.49 -22.54 -6.92
N ILE A 7 8.49 -21.28 -7.37
CA ILE A 7 9.52 -20.73 -8.25
C ILE A 7 10.56 -19.99 -7.38
N PRO A 8 11.86 -20.36 -7.45
CA PRO A 8 12.90 -19.73 -6.65
C PRO A 8 13.12 -18.24 -6.98
N ILE A 9 12.75 -17.83 -8.20
CA ILE A 9 12.76 -16.42 -8.64
C ILE A 9 11.35 -16.08 -9.15
N PRO A 10 10.53 -15.37 -8.36
CA PRO A 10 9.18 -15.00 -8.77
C PRO A 10 9.17 -14.09 -10.01
N HIS A 11 8.20 -14.29 -10.90
CA HIS A 11 7.97 -13.40 -12.04
C HIS A 11 7.02 -12.27 -11.64
N ILE A 12 7.46 -11.02 -11.84
CA ILE A 12 6.62 -9.83 -11.66
C ILE A 12 5.59 -9.77 -12.80
N LYS A 13 4.33 -9.50 -12.46
CA LYS A 13 3.23 -9.28 -13.40
C LYS A 13 2.54 -7.97 -13.07
N LEU A 14 2.44 -7.09 -14.06
CA LEU A 14 1.60 -5.90 -13.95
C LEU A 14 0.13 -6.32 -14.11
N ILE A 15 -0.72 -5.77 -13.25
CA ILE A 15 -2.15 -6.06 -13.20
C ILE A 15 -2.92 -4.74 -13.14
N ASP A 16 -4.24 -4.82 -13.30
CA ASP A 16 -5.17 -3.70 -13.15
C ASP A 16 -4.91 -2.54 -14.12
N PHE A 17 -5.25 -2.77 -15.39
CA PHE A 17 -5.18 -1.77 -16.45
C PHE A 17 -6.45 -0.90 -16.53
N GLY A 18 -7.26 -0.82 -15.46
CA GLY A 18 -8.52 -0.07 -15.46
C GLY A 18 -8.36 1.44 -15.65
N LEU A 19 -7.17 1.98 -15.35
CA LEU A 19 -6.79 3.38 -15.57
C LEU A 19 -5.87 3.56 -16.79
N ALA A 20 -5.54 2.49 -17.53
CA ALA A 20 -4.68 2.59 -18.69
C ALA A 20 -5.36 3.39 -19.80
N HIS A 21 -4.59 4.28 -20.43
CA HIS A 21 -5.08 5.11 -21.53
C HIS A 21 -4.10 5.08 -22.70
N LYS A 22 -4.64 5.02 -23.92
CA LYS A 22 -3.84 5.13 -25.12
C LYS A 22 -3.56 6.60 -25.37
N ILE A 23 -2.29 6.98 -25.41
CA ILE A 23 -1.88 8.33 -25.76
C ILE A 23 -1.87 8.45 -27.29
N GLU A 24 -2.54 9.46 -27.82
CA GLU A 24 -2.59 9.75 -29.26
C GLU A 24 -1.82 11.03 -29.57
N ASP A 25 -1.02 11.00 -30.63
CA ASP A 25 -0.21 12.14 -31.01
C ASP A 25 -1.09 13.33 -31.39
N GLY A 26 -0.81 14.50 -30.78
CA GLY A 26 -1.56 15.73 -31.04
C GLY A 26 -2.88 15.86 -30.28
N VAL A 27 -3.24 14.89 -29.43
CA VAL A 27 -4.42 14.97 -28.56
C VAL A 27 -4.00 15.13 -27.11
N ASP A 28 -4.36 16.27 -26.51
CA ASP A 28 -4.13 16.52 -25.08
C ASP A 28 -5.06 15.62 -24.24
N PHE A 29 -4.46 14.77 -23.41
CA PHE A 29 -5.17 14.03 -22.38
C PHE A 29 -4.89 14.63 -21.01
N LYS A 30 -5.94 15.00 -20.27
CA LYS A 30 -5.84 15.57 -18.92
C LYS A 30 -6.83 14.89 -18.00
N ASN A 31 -6.36 14.43 -16.85
CA ASN A 31 -7.23 13.87 -15.82
C ASN A 31 -6.58 13.89 -14.44
N ILE A 32 -7.41 13.74 -13.40
CA ILE A 32 -6.96 13.59 -12.02
C ILE A 32 -7.37 12.20 -11.54
N PHE A 33 -6.45 11.25 -11.66
CA PHE A 33 -6.62 9.86 -11.22
C PHE A 33 -5.46 9.41 -10.34
N GLY A 34 -5.63 8.28 -9.67
CA GLY A 34 -4.58 7.60 -8.93
C GLY A 34 -4.58 7.85 -7.43
N THR A 35 -3.71 7.11 -6.74
CA THR A 35 -3.50 7.26 -5.30
C THR A 35 -2.54 8.42 -5.06
N PRO A 36 -2.86 9.38 -4.16
CA PRO A 36 -2.11 10.63 -4.02
C PRO A 36 -0.60 10.50 -3.84
N GLU A 37 -0.08 9.41 -3.25
CA GLU A 37 1.36 9.26 -3.01
C GLU A 37 2.18 8.85 -4.26
N PHE A 38 1.53 8.39 -5.33
CA PHE A 38 2.19 7.89 -6.55
C PHE A 38 1.98 8.80 -7.78
N VAL A 39 1.11 9.80 -7.67
CA VAL A 39 0.78 10.67 -8.80
C VAL A 39 1.89 11.67 -9.10
N ALA A 40 2.12 11.91 -10.39
CA ALA A 40 3.10 12.85 -10.88
C ALA A 40 2.61 14.31 -10.75
N PRO A 41 3.52 15.30 -10.68
CA PRO A 41 3.16 16.72 -10.53
C PRO A 41 2.24 17.24 -11.63
N GLU A 42 2.41 16.77 -12.87
CA GLU A 42 1.56 17.14 -14.00
C GLU A 42 0.09 16.70 -13.83
N ILE A 43 -0.16 15.58 -13.13
CA ILE A 43 -1.52 15.12 -12.77
C ILE A 43 -2.13 16.07 -11.74
N VAL A 44 -1.33 16.48 -10.74
CA VAL A 44 -1.78 17.39 -9.67
C VAL A 44 -2.08 18.78 -10.22
N ASN A 45 -1.26 19.26 -11.17
CA ASN A 45 -1.40 20.59 -11.78
C ASN A 45 -2.39 20.63 -12.95
N TYR A 46 -3.00 19.51 -13.32
CA TYR A 46 -3.90 19.40 -14.47
C TYR A 46 -3.24 19.79 -15.81
N GLU A 47 -1.97 19.38 -15.97
CA GLU A 47 -1.18 19.53 -17.19
C GLU A 47 -1.40 18.33 -18.15
N PRO A 48 -1.05 18.45 -19.45
CA PRO A 48 -1.14 17.33 -20.38
C PRO A 48 -0.36 16.11 -19.91
N LEU A 49 -1.02 14.95 -19.90
CA LEU A 49 -0.47 13.68 -19.45
C LEU A 49 0.13 12.90 -20.62
N GLY A 50 1.11 12.07 -20.29
CA GLY A 50 1.74 11.16 -21.24
C GLY A 50 2.52 10.07 -20.53
N LEU A 51 3.37 9.37 -21.28
CA LEU A 51 4.15 8.22 -20.78
C LEU A 51 5.11 8.59 -19.63
N ALA A 52 5.49 9.86 -19.50
CA ALA A 52 6.37 10.33 -18.42
C ALA A 52 5.74 10.15 -17.03
N ALA A 53 4.41 10.14 -16.90
CA ALA A 53 3.73 9.95 -15.62
C ALA A 53 4.01 8.56 -15.00
N ASP A 54 4.15 7.53 -15.84
CA ASP A 54 4.52 6.19 -15.39
C ASP A 54 5.95 6.16 -14.84
N MET A 55 6.86 6.93 -15.46
CA MET A 55 8.26 7.01 -15.04
C MET A 55 8.40 7.67 -13.65
N TRP A 56 7.55 8.65 -13.33
CA TRP A 56 7.46 9.18 -11.97
C TRP A 56 7.04 8.10 -10.96
N SER A 57 6.01 7.33 -11.30
CA SER A 57 5.50 6.24 -10.46
C SER A 57 6.59 5.18 -10.20
N ILE A 58 7.40 4.86 -11.22
CA ILE A 58 8.58 3.98 -11.08
C ILE A 58 9.60 4.56 -10.09
N GLY A 59 9.85 5.87 -10.13
CA GLY A 59 10.73 6.56 -9.18
C GLY A 59 10.22 6.43 -7.73
N VAL A 60 8.93 6.68 -7.52
CA VAL A 60 8.29 6.53 -6.20
C VAL A 60 8.35 5.08 -5.71
N ILE A 61 8.02 4.11 -6.55
CA ILE A 61 8.10 2.68 -6.20
C ILE A 61 9.53 2.30 -5.83
N THR A 62 10.52 2.76 -6.61
CA THR A 62 11.94 2.47 -6.35
C THR A 62 12.39 3.05 -5.01
N TYR A 63 12.01 4.30 -4.71
CA TYR A 63 12.28 4.91 -3.41
C TYR A 63 11.72 4.06 -2.26
N ILE A 64 10.47 3.62 -2.36
CA ILE A 64 9.82 2.79 -1.34
C ILE A 64 10.48 1.42 -1.23
N LEU A 65 10.88 0.80 -2.34
CA LEU A 65 11.53 -0.50 -2.34
C LEU A 65 12.87 -0.48 -1.61
N LEU A 66 13.64 0.62 -1.71
CA LEU A 66 14.96 0.72 -1.08
C LEU A 66 14.90 1.15 0.38
N SER A 67 13.95 2.02 0.74
CA SER A 67 13.86 2.64 2.07
C SER A 67 12.74 2.09 2.97
N GLY A 68 11.65 1.61 2.38
CA GLY A 68 10.37 1.37 3.06
C GLY A 68 9.51 2.62 3.29
N ALA A 69 10.06 3.82 3.10
CA ALA A 69 9.37 5.10 3.29
C ALA A 69 8.79 5.62 1.97
N SER A 70 7.76 6.48 2.03
CA SER A 70 7.22 7.15 0.83
C SER A 70 7.91 8.52 0.68
N PRO A 71 8.34 8.92 -0.52
CA PRO A 71 9.09 10.17 -0.71
C PRO A 71 8.26 11.43 -0.46
N PHE A 72 6.95 11.39 -0.69
CA PHE A 72 6.09 12.58 -0.66
C PHE A 72 4.92 12.50 0.34
N LEU A 73 4.71 11.36 0.99
CA LEU A 73 3.56 11.15 1.88
C LEU A 73 3.64 12.05 3.12
N GLY A 74 2.71 12.99 3.23
CA GLY A 74 2.47 13.78 4.44
C GLY A 74 1.38 13.18 5.34
N GLU A 75 1.12 13.84 6.47
CA GLU A 75 0.03 13.47 7.39
C GLU A 75 -1.35 13.76 6.77
N THR A 76 -1.41 14.76 5.89
CA THR A 76 -2.64 15.10 5.15
C THR A 76 -2.48 14.90 3.65
N LYS A 77 -3.60 14.71 2.95
CA LYS A 77 -3.63 14.69 1.48
C LYS A 77 -3.08 15.99 0.90
N GLN A 78 -3.41 17.13 1.52
CA GLN A 78 -2.98 18.44 1.05
C GLN A 78 -1.46 18.62 1.16
N GLU A 79 -0.88 18.17 2.27
CA GLU A 79 0.57 18.14 2.45
C GLU A 79 1.27 17.23 1.44
N THR A 80 0.69 16.04 1.20
CA THR A 80 1.22 15.09 0.20
C THR A 80 1.27 15.73 -1.19
N LEU A 81 0.18 16.37 -1.60
CA LEU A 81 0.12 17.06 -2.89
C LEU A 81 1.09 18.25 -2.95
N ALA A 82 1.24 19.01 -1.86
CA ALA A 82 2.20 20.10 -1.79
C ALA A 82 3.65 19.61 -1.95
N ASN A 83 4.01 18.50 -1.30
CA ASN A 83 5.33 17.87 -1.44
C ASN A 83 5.59 17.42 -2.87
N ILE A 84 4.60 16.83 -3.55
CA ILE A 84 4.71 16.42 -4.96
C ILE A 84 4.93 17.63 -5.87
N THR A 85 4.11 18.67 -5.76
CA THR A 85 4.19 19.86 -6.62
C THR A 85 5.50 20.63 -6.43
N ALA A 86 6.04 20.61 -5.20
CA ALA A 86 7.35 21.18 -4.85
C ALA A 86 8.53 20.26 -5.16
N VAL A 87 8.28 18.99 -5.49
CA VAL A 87 9.30 17.92 -5.57
C VAL A 87 10.16 17.88 -4.30
N ASN A 88 9.48 17.96 -3.16
CA ASN A 88 10.11 17.97 -1.84
C ASN A 88 10.23 16.54 -1.31
N TYR A 89 11.40 15.95 -1.51
CA TYR A 89 11.82 14.69 -0.90
C TYR A 89 13.33 14.76 -0.65
N ASP A 90 13.82 13.92 0.26
CA ASP A 90 15.24 13.80 0.56
C ASP A 90 15.67 12.33 0.62
N PHE A 91 16.97 12.10 0.82
CA PHE A 91 17.52 10.78 1.08
C PHE A 91 18.05 10.73 2.51
N ASP A 92 17.14 10.80 3.48
CA ASP A 92 17.48 10.74 4.91
C ASP A 92 18.38 9.53 5.21
N GLU A 93 19.47 9.78 5.96
CA GLU A 93 20.45 8.77 6.35
C GLU A 93 19.83 7.62 7.15
N GLU A 94 18.74 7.86 7.89
CA GLU A 94 18.00 6.81 8.62
C GLU A 94 17.56 5.70 7.66
N PHE A 95 17.15 6.06 6.44
CA PHE A 95 16.64 5.11 5.46
C PHE A 95 17.66 4.76 4.37
N PHE A 96 18.54 5.69 4.00
CA PHE A 96 19.43 5.57 2.83
C PHE A 96 20.92 5.43 3.14
N SER A 97 21.31 5.26 4.41
CA SER A 97 22.72 5.05 4.83
C SER A 97 23.44 3.94 4.06
N ASN A 98 22.74 2.85 3.70
CA ASN A 98 23.31 1.69 2.98
C ASN A 98 22.93 1.64 1.49
N THR A 99 22.36 2.72 0.95
CA THR A 99 21.93 2.79 -0.46
C THR A 99 23.00 3.47 -1.31
N SER A 100 23.42 2.84 -2.41
CA SER A 100 24.44 3.41 -3.29
C SER A 100 23.99 4.72 -3.96
N ASP A 101 24.97 5.55 -4.29
CA ASP A 101 24.75 6.78 -5.04
C ASP A 101 24.16 6.53 -6.43
N LEU A 102 24.48 5.40 -7.06
CA LEU A 102 23.86 5.00 -8.34
C LEU A 102 22.35 4.81 -8.22
N ALA A 103 21.87 4.27 -7.09
CA ALA A 103 20.45 4.10 -6.85
C ALA A 103 19.76 5.44 -6.57
N LYS A 104 20.41 6.32 -5.80
CA LYS A 104 19.93 7.68 -5.53
C LYS A 104 19.85 8.50 -6.82
N ASP A 105 20.88 8.45 -7.67
CA ASP A 105 20.93 9.11 -8.99
C ASP A 105 19.81 8.60 -9.91
N PHE A 106 19.55 7.30 -9.93
CA PHE A 106 18.43 6.73 -10.69
C PHE A 106 17.07 7.32 -10.25
N ILE A 107 16.82 7.39 -8.94
CA ILE A 107 15.59 7.99 -8.39
C ILE A 107 15.53 9.48 -8.72
N GLN A 108 16.63 10.22 -8.57
CA GLN A 108 16.70 11.66 -8.85
C GLN A 108 16.34 12.00 -10.28
N LYS A 109 16.75 11.18 -11.24
CA LYS A 109 16.44 11.38 -12.66
C LYS A 109 15.02 10.96 -13.06
N LEU A 110 14.33 10.19 -12.21
CA LEU A 110 12.91 9.83 -12.38
C LEU A 110 11.97 10.82 -11.67
N LEU A 111 12.34 11.32 -10.50
CA LEU A 111 11.56 12.27 -9.70
C LEU A 111 11.84 13.71 -10.12
N VAL A 112 11.65 14.00 -11.41
CA VAL A 112 11.87 15.32 -12.02
C VAL A 112 10.54 15.93 -12.43
N LYS A 113 10.31 17.20 -12.08
CA LYS A 113 9.08 17.93 -12.43
C LYS A 113 8.89 18.10 -13.94
N ASP A 114 9.94 18.57 -14.64
CA ASP A 114 9.90 18.76 -16.09
C ASP A 114 9.88 17.39 -16.79
N THR A 115 8.75 17.07 -17.42
CA THR A 115 8.52 15.79 -18.11
C THR A 115 9.52 15.52 -19.23
N ARG A 116 10.12 16.58 -19.82
CA ARG A 116 11.12 16.45 -20.90
C ARG A 116 12.52 16.13 -20.38
N LYS A 117 12.79 16.40 -19.10
CA LYS A 117 14.05 16.09 -18.42
C LYS A 117 13.98 14.79 -17.63
N ARG A 118 12.78 14.31 -17.35
CA ARG A 118 12.53 13.03 -16.70
C ARG A 118 12.96 11.90 -17.62
N LEU A 119 13.63 10.87 -17.08
CA LEU A 119 14.05 9.73 -17.89
C LEU A 119 12.87 9.06 -18.58
N THR A 120 13.07 8.74 -19.85
CA THR A 120 12.26 7.79 -20.60
C THR A 120 12.54 6.36 -20.13
N ILE A 121 11.68 5.42 -20.51
CA ILE A 121 11.86 4.01 -20.16
C ILE A 121 13.15 3.43 -20.76
N GLN A 122 13.52 3.83 -21.99
CA GLN A 122 14.75 3.38 -22.64
C GLN A 122 15.99 3.87 -21.89
N GLU A 123 16.00 5.15 -21.50
CA GLU A 123 17.10 5.73 -20.74
C GLU A 123 17.20 5.09 -19.35
N ALA A 124 16.06 4.85 -18.69
CA ALA A 124 16.00 4.17 -17.40
C ALA A 124 16.57 2.74 -17.46
N LEU A 125 16.23 1.97 -18.51
CA LEU A 125 16.78 0.62 -18.72
C LEU A 125 18.30 0.64 -18.99
N SER A 126 18.79 1.69 -19.65
CA SER A 126 20.22 1.89 -19.91
C SER A 126 20.99 2.47 -18.72
N HIS A 127 20.31 2.87 -17.65
CA HIS A 127 20.94 3.53 -16.52
C HIS A 127 21.96 2.60 -15.83
N PRO A 128 23.13 3.10 -15.39
CA PRO A 128 24.18 2.27 -14.77
C PRO A 128 23.73 1.44 -13.55
N TRP A 129 22.70 1.91 -12.85
CA TRP A 129 22.12 1.17 -11.74
C TRP A 129 21.35 -0.09 -12.19
N ILE A 130 20.69 -0.03 -13.35
CA ILE A 130 19.94 -1.14 -13.95
C ILE A 130 20.87 -2.02 -14.80
N THR A 131 21.63 -1.38 -15.69
CA THR A 131 22.58 -2.02 -16.61
C THR A 131 23.98 -1.45 -16.38
N PRO A 132 24.77 -2.03 -15.46
CA PRO A 132 26.13 -1.58 -15.18
C PRO A 132 27.03 -1.67 -16.41
N MET A 133 27.83 -0.64 -16.67
CA MET A 133 28.76 -0.61 -17.81
C MET A 133 30.10 -1.29 -17.51
N ASP A 134 30.46 -1.40 -16.23
CA ASP A 134 31.72 -1.99 -15.79
C ASP A 134 31.56 -2.86 -14.51
N LYS A 135 32.62 -3.58 -14.17
CA LYS A 135 32.65 -4.47 -12.98
C LYS A 135 32.54 -3.69 -11.67
N GLN A 136 33.05 -2.46 -11.60
CA GLN A 136 33.02 -1.65 -10.38
C GLN A 136 31.60 -1.20 -10.06
N GLN A 137 30.86 -0.71 -11.05
CA GLN A 137 29.44 -0.39 -10.93
C GLN A 137 28.61 -1.62 -10.55
N ALA A 138 28.91 -2.78 -11.14
CA ALA A 138 28.24 -4.03 -10.79
C ALA A 138 28.48 -4.45 -9.33
N LEU A 139 29.68 -4.19 -8.78
CA LEU A 139 30.02 -4.44 -7.38
C LEU A 139 29.29 -3.46 -6.44
N VAL A 140 29.25 -2.17 -6.77
CA VAL A 140 28.52 -1.14 -6.00
C VAL A 140 27.03 -1.46 -5.94
N ARG A 141 26.44 -1.94 -7.05
CA ARG A 141 25.05 -2.40 -7.08
C ARG A 141 24.83 -3.59 -6.15
N LYS A 142 25.75 -4.56 -6.13
CA LYS A 142 25.66 -5.75 -5.25
C LYS A 142 25.81 -5.40 -3.76
N SER A 143 26.55 -4.35 -3.42
CA SER A 143 26.71 -3.90 -2.04
C SER A 143 25.56 -3.01 -1.55
N SER A 144 24.65 -2.58 -2.44
CA SER A 144 23.47 -1.80 -2.08
C SER A 144 22.44 -2.72 -1.42
N VAL A 145 22.37 -2.70 -0.10
CA VAL A 145 21.44 -3.53 0.66
C VAL A 145 20.15 -2.75 0.88
N VAL A 146 19.01 -3.36 0.54
CA VAL A 146 17.69 -2.83 0.90
C VAL A 146 17.54 -2.83 2.42
N ASN A 147 17.09 -1.73 3.01
CA ASN A 147 16.83 -1.67 4.45
C ASN A 147 15.55 -2.47 4.79
N MET A 148 15.70 -3.79 4.91
CA MET A 148 14.60 -4.73 5.08
C MET A 148 13.86 -4.53 6.40
N GLU A 149 14.53 -4.05 7.45
CA GLU A 149 13.89 -3.76 8.74
C GLU A 149 12.90 -2.61 8.62
N ASN A 150 13.34 -1.50 8.02
CA ASN A 150 12.49 -0.34 7.77
C ASN A 150 11.37 -0.69 6.78
N PHE A 151 11.67 -1.45 5.73
CA PHE A 151 10.67 -1.94 4.78
C PHE A 151 9.56 -2.74 5.47
N LYS A 152 9.92 -3.75 6.29
CA LYS A 152 8.95 -4.56 7.03
C LYS A 152 8.15 -3.73 8.03
N ARG A 153 8.80 -2.83 8.77
CA ARG A 153 8.16 -1.95 9.75
C ARG A 153 7.12 -1.04 9.11
N GLN A 154 7.49 -0.37 8.01
CA GLN A 154 6.60 0.55 7.32
C GLN A 154 5.49 -0.18 6.57
N TYR A 155 5.78 -1.32 5.95
CA TYR A 155 4.76 -2.18 5.34
C TYR A 155 3.72 -2.64 6.37
N ALA A 156 4.15 -3.09 7.55
CA ALA A 156 3.26 -3.47 8.65
C ALA A 156 2.37 -2.30 9.11
N ARG A 157 2.94 -1.09 9.27
CA ARG A 157 2.20 0.12 9.61
C ARG A 157 1.14 0.48 8.56
N ARG A 158 1.46 0.38 7.26
CA ARG A 158 0.48 0.61 6.17
C ARG A 158 -0.68 -0.38 6.26
N ARG A 159 -0.37 -1.66 6.48
CA ARG A 159 -1.38 -2.72 6.64
C ARG A 159 -2.29 -2.45 7.84
N TRP A 160 -1.73 -2.01 8.96
CA TRP A 160 -2.49 -1.61 10.15
C TRP A 160 -3.43 -0.44 9.88
N LYS A 161 -2.95 0.63 9.22
CA LYS A 161 -3.78 1.79 8.86
C LYS A 161 -4.97 1.36 7.99
N LEU A 162 -4.77 0.44 7.05
CA LEU A 162 -5.85 -0.11 6.23
C LEU A 162 -6.85 -0.90 7.07
N SER A 163 -6.37 -1.82 7.92
CA SER A 163 -7.23 -2.60 8.82
C SER A 163 -8.09 -1.70 9.71
N TYR A 164 -7.50 -0.64 10.27
CA TYR A 164 -8.25 0.34 11.06
C TYR A 164 -9.35 1.03 10.24
N ARG A 165 -9.06 1.45 9.01
CA ARG A 165 -10.06 2.09 8.13
C ARG A 165 -11.21 1.14 7.78
N ILE A 166 -10.92 -0.13 7.51
CA ILE A 166 -11.94 -1.15 7.26
C ILE A 166 -12.81 -1.34 8.50
N VAL A 167 -12.22 -1.53 9.68
CA VAL A 167 -12.98 -1.68 10.94
C VAL A 167 -13.81 -0.44 11.23
N SER A 168 -13.25 0.75 11.04
CA SER A 168 -13.97 2.03 11.21
C SER A 168 -15.16 2.15 10.27
N LEU A 169 -14.98 1.79 8.98
CA LEU A 169 -16.05 1.77 7.98
C LEU A 169 -17.14 0.76 8.36
N CYS A 170 -16.77 -0.47 8.74
CA CYS A 170 -17.71 -1.49 9.20
C CYS A 170 -18.50 -1.01 10.42
N ASN A 171 -17.84 -0.36 11.39
CA ASN A 171 -18.48 0.21 12.56
C ASN A 171 -19.45 1.34 12.19
N HIS A 172 -19.06 2.22 11.26
CA HIS A 172 -19.91 3.29 10.78
C HIS A 172 -21.15 2.77 10.06
N LEU A 173 -20.98 1.82 9.14
CA LEU A 173 -22.07 1.17 8.41
C LEU A 173 -23.00 0.41 9.36
N SER A 174 -22.45 -0.34 10.32
CA SER A 174 -23.24 -1.06 11.33
C SER A 174 -24.09 -0.10 12.17
N ARG A 175 -23.53 1.03 12.61
CA ARG A 175 -24.29 2.07 13.34
C ARG A 175 -25.36 2.72 12.48
N SER A 176 -25.08 2.94 11.19
CA SER A 176 -26.05 3.50 10.23
C SER A 176 -27.22 2.54 9.97
N LEU A 177 -26.93 1.24 9.81
CA LEU A 177 -27.93 0.18 9.64
C LEU A 177 -28.77 -0.01 10.91
N VAL A 178 -28.12 -0.03 12.09
CA VAL A 178 -28.81 -0.08 13.38
C VAL A 178 -29.73 1.13 13.53
N LYS A 179 -29.27 2.36 13.27
CA LYS A 179 -30.13 3.55 13.31
C LYS A 179 -31.32 3.48 12.34
N LYS A 180 -31.14 2.96 11.12
CA LYS A 180 -32.24 2.76 10.16
C LYS A 180 -33.27 1.73 10.65
N ILE A 181 -32.81 0.65 11.30
CA ILE A 181 -33.68 -0.34 11.93
C ILE A 181 -34.45 0.28 13.11
N TRP A 182 -33.77 1.09 13.94
CA TRP A 182 -34.39 1.83 15.05
C TRP A 182 -35.47 2.82 14.61
N THR A 183 -35.36 3.41 13.41
CA THR A 183 -36.42 4.29 12.86
C THR A 183 -37.63 3.54 12.29
N GLN A 184 -37.56 2.21 12.14
CA GLN A 184 -38.63 1.40 11.55
C GLN A 184 -39.43 0.56 12.55
N ASP A 185 -39.00 0.45 13.82
CA ASP A 185 -39.70 -0.43 14.77
C ASP A 185 -39.70 0.13 16.21
N GLU A 186 -40.81 0.78 16.58
CA GLU A 186 -41.06 1.30 17.93
C GLU A 186 -41.73 0.24 18.86
N SER A 187 -41.81 -1.03 18.45
CA SER A 187 -42.68 -2.03 19.12
C SER A 187 -41.98 -3.16 19.90
N SER A 188 -40.65 -3.25 19.93
CA SER A 188 -39.95 -4.43 20.49
C SER A 188 -38.73 -4.10 21.36
N VAL A 189 -38.94 -3.46 22.52
CA VAL A 189 -37.86 -3.04 23.46
C VAL A 189 -37.34 -4.19 24.34
N GLY A 190 -38.09 -5.29 24.50
CA GLY A 190 -37.78 -6.36 25.46
C GLY A 190 -36.67 -7.35 25.05
N THR A 191 -36.45 -7.56 23.75
CA THR A 191 -35.46 -8.50 23.21
C THR A 191 -34.06 -7.89 23.07
N PHE A 192 -33.89 -6.62 23.45
CA PHE A 192 -32.76 -5.79 23.03
C PHE A 192 -31.53 -5.90 23.95
N LEU A 193 -31.73 -6.08 25.27
CA LEU A 193 -30.62 -6.10 26.24
C LEU A 193 -29.72 -7.34 26.11
N THR A 194 -30.27 -8.49 25.69
CA THR A 194 -29.50 -9.73 25.51
C THR A 194 -28.64 -9.71 24.25
N TRP A 195 -29.06 -8.99 23.20
CA TRP A 195 -28.34 -8.89 21.93
C TRP A 195 -27.16 -7.90 21.97
N GLU A 196 -27.23 -6.86 22.80
CA GLU A 196 -26.18 -5.84 22.91
C GLU A 196 -24.97 -6.36 23.69
N GLU A 197 -25.18 -7.23 24.68
CA GLU A 197 -24.14 -7.99 25.38
C GLU A 197 -23.43 -8.98 24.44
N GLU A 198 -24.16 -9.74 23.61
CA GLU A 198 -23.57 -10.68 22.63
C GLU A 198 -22.72 -9.98 21.56
N LYS A 199 -23.13 -8.78 21.11
CA LYS A 199 -22.33 -7.98 20.15
C LYS A 199 -21.02 -7.53 20.76
N ASN A 200 -21.03 -7.00 21.98
CA ASN A 200 -19.81 -6.57 22.66
C ASN A 200 -18.82 -7.73 22.87
N GLN A 201 -19.35 -8.93 23.15
CA GLN A 201 -18.54 -10.13 23.27
C GLN A 201 -17.91 -10.57 21.94
N SER A 202 -18.64 -10.41 20.82
CA SER A 202 -18.12 -10.64 19.47
C SER A 202 -17.03 -9.64 19.06
N TYR A 203 -17.17 -8.35 19.40
CA TYR A 203 -16.12 -7.35 19.13
C TYR A 203 -14.84 -7.64 19.93
N CYS A 204 -14.98 -8.02 21.20
CA CYS A 204 -13.85 -8.46 22.02
C CYS A 204 -13.16 -9.70 21.43
N ALA A 205 -13.92 -10.68 20.92
CA ALA A 205 -13.37 -11.87 20.27
C ALA A 205 -12.60 -11.56 18.98
N VAL A 206 -13.10 -10.62 18.15
CA VAL A 206 -12.39 -10.17 16.94
C VAL A 206 -11.11 -9.42 17.30
N ILE A 207 -11.16 -8.52 18.28
CA ILE A 207 -9.97 -7.80 18.75
C ILE A 207 -8.96 -8.80 19.33
N PHE A 208 -9.39 -9.78 20.11
CA PHE A 208 -8.51 -10.79 20.70
C PHE A 208 -7.90 -11.72 19.63
N ALA A 209 -8.68 -12.15 18.63
CA ALA A 209 -8.18 -12.94 17.50
C ALA A 209 -7.16 -12.17 16.65
N VAL A 210 -7.38 -10.87 16.42
CA VAL A 210 -6.44 -10.01 15.70
C VAL A 210 -5.17 -9.77 16.52
N LEU A 211 -5.27 -9.53 17.83
CA LEU A 211 -4.12 -9.37 18.72
C LEU A 211 -3.30 -10.67 18.85
N THR A 212 -3.97 -11.82 18.84
CA THR A 212 -3.33 -13.14 18.92
C THR A 212 -2.63 -13.50 17.61
N TRP A 213 -3.21 -13.13 16.46
CA TRP A 213 -2.56 -13.23 15.15
C TRP A 213 -1.32 -12.31 15.04
N MET A 214 -1.35 -11.13 15.67
CA MET A 214 -0.22 -10.19 15.71
C MET A 214 0.97 -10.66 16.56
N HIS A 215 0.77 -11.53 17.56
CA HIS A 215 1.83 -11.98 18.47
C HIS A 215 2.47 -13.32 18.08
N SER A 216 2.03 -13.97 17.00
CA SER A 216 2.57 -15.26 16.57
C SER A 216 3.83 -15.06 15.70
N PRO A 217 5.03 -15.50 16.12
CA PRO A 217 6.26 -15.35 15.33
C PRO A 217 6.33 -16.31 14.14
N THR A 218 5.51 -17.35 14.14
CA THR A 218 5.42 -18.39 13.11
C THR A 218 3.97 -18.84 13.04
N GLY A 219 3.28 -18.57 11.91
CA GLY A 219 1.85 -18.84 11.72
C GLY A 219 1.44 -20.32 11.67
N GLN A 220 1.80 -21.13 12.67
CA GLN A 220 1.36 -22.50 12.88
C GLN A 220 1.24 -22.82 14.37
N GLN A 221 0.07 -22.55 14.95
CA GLN A 221 -0.47 -23.30 16.10
C GLN A 221 -1.96 -22.98 16.25
N TRP A 222 -2.79 -23.64 15.44
CA TRP A 222 -4.25 -23.63 15.57
C TRP A 222 -4.78 -25.06 15.64
N LEU A 223 -4.39 -25.82 16.67
CA LEU A 223 -4.94 -27.15 16.95
C LEU A 223 -5.31 -27.38 18.42
N GLY A 224 -5.50 -26.32 19.23
CA GLY A 224 -5.67 -26.47 20.67
C GLY A 224 -6.88 -25.78 21.32
N VAL A 225 -7.77 -25.15 20.56
CA VAL A 225 -8.92 -24.39 21.14
C VAL A 225 -10.21 -24.91 20.52
N GLY A 226 -10.50 -26.20 20.73
CA GLY A 226 -11.69 -26.87 20.17
C GLY A 226 -12.90 -26.93 21.10
N ASP A 227 -12.73 -26.81 22.42
CA ASP A 227 -13.75 -27.32 23.36
C ASP A 227 -14.55 -26.26 24.14
N GLN A 228 -14.47 -24.97 23.78
CA GLN A 228 -15.29 -23.93 24.44
C GLN A 228 -16.08 -23.01 23.51
N MET A 229 -16.21 -23.34 22.23
CA MET A 229 -17.09 -22.60 21.32
C MET A 229 -18.26 -23.49 20.93
N GLY A 230 -19.44 -23.15 21.46
CA GLY A 230 -20.72 -23.72 21.05
C GLY A 230 -21.08 -23.36 19.59
N PRO A 231 -22.35 -23.06 19.24
CA PRO A 231 -22.86 -23.06 17.85
C PRO A 231 -22.26 -22.01 16.89
N TRP A 232 -21.21 -21.30 17.30
CA TRP A 232 -20.57 -20.19 16.60
C TRP A 232 -19.46 -20.59 15.61
N HIS A 233 -19.18 -21.88 15.42
CA HIS A 233 -18.18 -22.37 14.47
C HIS A 233 -18.42 -21.89 13.02
N HIS A 234 -19.67 -21.67 12.61
CA HIS A 234 -19.96 -21.24 11.23
C HIS A 234 -19.74 -19.75 10.98
N LEU A 235 -19.93 -18.88 11.99
CA LEU A 235 -19.78 -17.42 11.83
C LEU A 235 -18.33 -16.96 11.94
N SER A 236 -17.53 -17.62 12.79
CA SER A 236 -16.10 -17.38 12.89
C SER A 236 -15.34 -17.86 11.65
N LEU A 237 -15.76 -18.96 11.01
CA LEU A 237 -15.20 -19.41 9.74
C LEU A 237 -15.51 -18.46 8.57
N ILE A 238 -16.70 -17.86 8.52
CA ILE A 238 -17.06 -16.87 7.48
C ILE A 238 -16.22 -15.58 7.63
N LEU A 239 -15.99 -15.11 8.85
CA LEU A 239 -15.16 -13.93 9.12
C LEU A 239 -13.66 -14.18 8.89
N LEU A 240 -13.16 -15.38 9.21
CA LEU A 240 -11.80 -15.78 8.83
C LEU A 240 -11.65 -15.91 7.30
N TYR A 241 -12.67 -16.39 6.59
CA TYR A 241 -12.67 -16.50 5.12
C TYR A 241 -12.67 -15.14 4.43
N VAL A 242 -13.34 -14.14 5.01
CA VAL A 242 -13.34 -12.74 4.54
C VAL A 242 -12.04 -12.00 4.88
N LEU A 243 -11.30 -12.45 5.91
CA LEU A 243 -10.00 -11.88 6.30
C LEU A 243 -8.80 -12.54 5.59
N LEU A 244 -8.98 -13.71 4.96
CA LEU A 244 -7.94 -14.49 4.28
C LEU A 244 -7.99 -14.43 2.74
N LEU A 245 -8.99 -13.78 2.15
CA LEU A 245 -9.02 -13.37 0.73
C LEU A 245 -8.56 -11.91 0.58
#